data_AF-Q71UU0-F1
#
_entry.id   AF-Q71UU0-F1
#
_cell.length_a   1.000
_cell.length_b   1.000
_cell.length_c   1.000
_cell.angle_alpha   90.00
_cell.angle_beta   90.00
_cell.angle_gamma   90.00
#
_symmetry.space_group_name_H-M   'P 1'
#
loop_
_entity.id
_entity.type
_entity.pdbx_description
1 polymer ?
#
loop_
_entity_poly.entity_id
_entity_poly.type
_entity_poly.pdbx_seq_one_letter_code
_entity_poly.pdbx_strand_id
1 'polypeptide(L)' 'MASSLPWLCIILWLENALGKLEVEGNFYSENVSRILDNLLEGYDNRLRPGFGGAVTEVKTDIYVTSFGPVSDVE' A
#
# COMPACT_ATOMS: atom_id res chain seq x y z
N MET A 1 34.49 15.28 40.07
CA MET A 1 33.22 14.54 40.01
C MET A 1 32.43 15.12 38.83
N ALA A 2 32.67 14.60 37.63
CA ALA A 2 32.10 15.17 36.40
C ALA A 2 30.59 14.92 36.38
N SER A 3 29.81 15.98 36.17
CA SER A 3 28.35 15.94 36.14
C SER A 3 27.87 15.07 34.97
N SER A 4 27.13 14.00 35.26
CA SER A 4 26.52 13.08 34.28
C SER A 4 25.21 13.60 33.67
N LEU A 5 24.68 14.71 34.20
CA LEU A 5 23.47 15.40 33.73
C LEU A 5 23.43 15.70 32.22
N PRO A 6 24.47 16.28 31.58
CA PRO A 6 24.42 16.58 30.15
C PRO A 6 24.33 15.31 29.28
N TRP A 7 24.92 14.20 29.74
CA TRP A 7 24.85 12.93 29.01
C TRP A 7 23.44 12.34 29.02
N LEU A 8 22.74 12.41 30.16
CA LEU A 8 21.35 12.00 30.27
C LEU A 8 20.43 12.88 29.41
N CYS A 9 20.67 14.18 29.37
CA CYS A 9 19.91 15.08 28.49
C CYS A 9 20.08 14.72 27.01
N ILE A 10 21.30 14.35 26.59
CA ILE A 10 21.56 13.94 25.20
C ILE A 10 20.84 12.63 24.87
N ILE A 11 20.84 11.65 25.78
CA ILE A 11 20.12 10.38 25.59
C ILE A 11 18.61 10.64 25.47
N LEU A 12 18.02 11.40 26.39
CA LEU A 12 16.59 11.72 26.38
C LEU A 12 16.18 12.51 25.13
N TRP A 13 17.07 13.34 24.59
CA TRP A 13 16.81 14.10 23.37
C TRP A 13 16.89 13.20 22.13
N LEU A 14 17.84 12.27 22.10
CA LEU A 14 18.02 11.31 21.00
C LEU A 14 16.84 10.32 20.92
N GLU A 15 16.35 9.83 22.06
CA GLU A 15 15.17 8.94 22.12
C GLU A 15 13.90 9.64 21.60
N ASN A 16 13.68 10.91 21.98
CA ASN A 16 12.55 11.69 21.47
C ASN A 16 12.66 12.02 19.98
N ALA A 17 13.87 12.30 19.49
CA ALA A 17 14.11 12.56 18.07
C ALA A 17 13.87 11.32 17.21
N LEU A 18 14.31 10.15 17.68
CA LEU A 18 14.11 8.87 17.00
C LEU A 18 12.62 8.46 16.96
N GLY A 19 11.90 8.60 18.07
CA GLY A 19 10.46 8.30 18.14
C GLY A 19 9.60 9.18 17.24
N LYS A 20 9.99 10.45 17.00
CA LYS A 20 9.28 11.32 16.04
C LYS A 20 9.45 10.87 14.57
N LEU A 21 10.59 10.28 14.23
CA LEU A 21 10.89 9.84 12.86
C LEU A 21 10.10 8.57 12.50
N GLU A 22 9.96 7.63 13.44
CA GLU A 22 9.16 6.41 13.24
C GLU A 22 7.66 6.69 13.13
N VAL A 23 7.16 7.67 13.88
CA VAL A 23 5.74 8.07 13.89
C VAL A 23 5.32 8.71 12.56
N GLU A 24 6.18 9.51 11.92
CA GLU A 24 5.86 10.16 10.64
C GLU A 24 5.75 9.16 9.47
N GLY A 25 6.64 8.17 9.41
CA GLY A 25 6.55 7.08 8.43
C GLY A 25 5.31 6.21 8.63
N ASN A 26 4.90 6.01 9.88
CA ASN A 26 3.73 5.22 10.24
C ASN A 26 2.41 5.87 9.79
N PHE A 27 2.29 7.20 9.84
CA PHE A 27 1.03 7.87 9.44
C PHE A 27 0.66 7.64 7.99
N TYR A 28 1.62 7.62 7.06
CA TYR A 28 1.33 7.35 5.66
C TYR A 28 0.87 5.90 5.46
N SER A 29 1.52 4.93 6.10
CA SER A 29 1.10 3.52 6.04
C SER A 29 -0.25 3.28 6.70
N GLU A 30 -0.52 3.93 7.83
CA GLU A 30 -1.81 3.83 8.55
C GLU A 30 -2.94 4.42 7.72
N ASN A 31 -2.71 5.58 7.10
CA ASN A 31 -3.67 6.23 6.21
C ASN A 31 -3.98 5.35 4.99
N VAL A 32 -2.98 4.71 4.37
CA VAL A 32 -3.18 3.79 3.24
C VAL A 32 -3.94 2.55 3.70
N SER A 33 -3.56 1.96 4.82
CA SER A 33 -4.22 0.77 5.37
C SER A 33 -5.70 1.04 5.65
N ARG A 34 -6.02 2.17 6.28
CA ARG A 34 -7.41 2.60 6.52
C ARG A 34 -8.22 2.77 5.23
N ILE A 35 -7.61 3.28 4.16
CA ILE A 35 -8.28 3.40 2.86
C ILE A 35 -8.58 2.02 2.28
N LEU A 36 -7.62 1.09 2.36
CA LEU A 36 -7.78 -0.28 1.86
C LEU A 36 -8.85 -1.05 2.64
N ASP A 37 -8.86 -0.92 3.96
CA ASP A 37 -9.84 -1.57 4.84
C ASP A 37 -11.27 -1.11 4.49
N ASN A 38 -11.45 0.20 4.24
CA ASN A 38 -12.74 0.77 3.88
C ASN A 38 -13.16 0.46 2.44
N LEU A 39 -12.22 0.13 1.54
CA LEU A 39 -12.51 -0.06 0.11
C LEU A 39 -13.41 -1.26 -0.16
N LEU A 40 -13.40 -2.26 0.72
CA LEU A 40 -14.19 -3.49 0.58
C LEU A 40 -15.50 -3.46 1.39
N GLU A 41 -15.73 -2.43 2.20
CA GLU A 41 -16.95 -2.33 3.00
C GLU A 41 -18.17 -2.19 2.09
N GLY A 42 -19.08 -3.17 2.14
CA GLY A 42 -20.32 -3.18 1.34
C GLY A 42 -20.13 -3.51 -0.15
N TYR A 43 -18.94 -3.93 -0.59
CA TYR A 43 -18.69 -4.32 -1.97
C TYR A 43 -19.21 -5.74 -2.27
N ASP A 44 -20.14 -5.87 -3.22
CA ASP A 44 -20.60 -7.17 -3.74
C ASP A 44 -19.93 -7.50 -5.08
N ASN A 45 -19.00 -8.46 -5.07
CA ASN A 45 -18.23 -8.87 -6.25
C ASN A 45 -19.03 -9.67 -7.28
N ARG A 46 -20.27 -10.05 -6.98
CA ARG A 46 -21.16 -10.79 -7.88
C ARG A 46 -21.86 -9.86 -8.87
N LEU A 47 -21.91 -8.57 -8.57
CA LEU A 47 -22.55 -7.56 -9.39
C LEU A 47 -21.50 -6.84 -10.23
N ARG A 48 -21.78 -6.67 -11.53
CA ARG A 48 -20.95 -5.81 -12.38
C ARG A 48 -21.10 -4.34 -11.95
N PRO A 49 -20.08 -3.50 -12.17
CA PRO A 49 -20.22 -2.05 -12.00
C PRO A 49 -21.40 -1.50 -12.82
N GLY A 50 -22.27 -0.72 -12.18
CA GLY A 50 -23.49 -0.18 -12.82
C GLY A 50 -24.54 -1.24 -13.16
N PHE A 51 -24.71 -2.27 -12.32
CA PHE A 51 -25.73 -3.31 -12.49
C PHE A 51 -27.13 -2.71 -12.70
N GLY A 52 -27.85 -3.16 -13.74
CA GLY A 52 -29.14 -2.60 -14.16
C GLY A 52 -29.06 -1.30 -14.98
N GLY A 53 -27.86 -0.72 -15.15
CA GLY A 53 -27.61 0.45 -15.98
C GLY A 53 -26.97 0.11 -17.34
N ALA A 54 -26.18 1.06 -17.85
CA ALA A 54 -25.44 0.91 -19.11
C ALA A 54 -24.46 -0.28 -19.09
N VAL A 55 -23.98 -0.66 -20.27
CA VAL A 55 -22.96 -1.70 -20.41
C VAL A 55 -21.61 -1.23 -19.83
N THR A 56 -20.87 -2.16 -19.23
CA THR A 56 -19.52 -1.91 -18.73
C THR A 56 -18.53 -2.11 -19.88
N GLU A 57 -17.81 -1.05 -20.26
CA GLU A 57 -16.75 -1.13 -21.27
C GLU A 57 -15.47 -1.70 -20.65
N VAL A 58 -14.92 -2.76 -21.24
CA VAL A 58 -13.66 -3.38 -20.82
C VAL A 58 -12.60 -3.06 -21.86
N LYS A 59 -11.55 -2.34 -21.45
CA LYS A 59 -10.39 -2.02 -22.30
C LYS A 59 -9.33 -3.09 -22.11
N THR A 60 -9.03 -3.81 -23.18
CA THR A 60 -8.10 -4.95 -23.16
C THR A 60 -6.89 -4.66 -24.03
N ASP A 61 -5.72 -5.01 -23.53
CA ASP A 61 -4.45 -5.02 -24.26
C ASP A 61 -3.70 -6.32 -23.94
N ILE A 62 -2.95 -6.85 -24.90
CA ILE A 62 -2.24 -8.13 -24.77
C ILE A 62 -0.77 -7.91 -25.08
N TYR A 63 0.07 -8.06 -24.06
CA TYR A 63 1.53 -8.09 -24.20
C TYR A 63 2.04 -9.53 -24.20
N VAL A 64 2.43 -10.04 -25.36
CA VAL A 64 3.02 -11.38 -25.49
C VAL A 64 4.52 -11.32 -25.18
N THR A 65 4.94 -11.96 -24.10
CA THR A 65 6.35 -12.01 -23.68
C THR A 65 7.19 -12.90 -24.59
N SER A 66 6.65 -14.04 -25.01
CA SER A 66 7.23 -14.90 -26.03
C SER A 66 6.13 -15.72 -26.70
N PHE A 67 6.35 -16.03 -27.97
CA PHE A 67 5.53 -17.00 -28.68
C PHE A 67 6.16 -18.39 -28.49
N GLY A 68 5.38 -19.34 -27.99
CA GLY A 68 5.78 -20.74 -27.93
C GLY A 68 5.95 -21.32 -29.35
N PRO A 69 6.64 -22.47 -29.49
CA PRO A 69 6.76 -23.13 -30.78
C PRO A 69 5.36 -23.49 -31.32
N VAL A 70 5.11 -23.18 -32.58
CA VAL A 70 3.87 -23.57 -33.27
C VAL A 70 4.07 -25.00 -33.79
N SER A 71 3.13 -25.89 -33.45
CA SER A 71 3.19 -27.30 -33.84
C SER A 71 2.50 -27.51 -35.18
N ASP A 72 3.27 -27.81 -36.21
CA ASP A 72 2.76 -28.20 -37.54
C ASP A 72 2.44 -29.70 -37.59
N VAL A 73 1.80 -30.26 -36.55
CA VAL A 73 1.31 -31.65 -36.65
C VAL A 73 0.05 -31.60 -37.50
N GLU A 74 0.16 -32.14 -38.72
CA GLU A 74 -0.94 -32.34 -39.68
C GLU A 74 -2.15 -33.07 -39.07
#